data_AF-A0A975L947-F1
#
_entry.id   AF-A0A975L947-F1
#
_cell.length_a   1.000
_cell.length_b   1.000
_cell.length_c   1.000
_cell.angle_alpha   90.00
_cell.angle_beta   90.00
_cell.angle_gamma   90.00
#
_symmetry.space_group_name_H-M   'P 1'
#
loop_
_entity.id
_entity.type
_entity.pdbx_description
1 polymer ?
#
loop_
_entity_poly.entity_id
_entity_poly.type
_entity_poly.pdbx_seq_one_letter_code
_entity_poly.pdbx_strand_id
1 'polypeptide(L)'
;MEITPEKAAEYEERLRDALAAEHDREIVEQTTVPVAVHVISAEDGRGDVTDQRIQEQVDVLNKAYEGGYALGSEGTDTGFRFELSDVTRTVNDAWFSDFDRHRDTIRSELRQGGPETLNVYTTQLGSGLLGYSTFPQDYAEAPDADGVVIAHDTLPGGTRDRFNEGHTGTHEVGHWLGLFHTFQNGCQSPGDYVDDTPYEREAAAGCPEGRDSCPELPGLDPVTNFMNYSDDACMTHFTQGQTERMAEHWAAFRSGPARV
;
A
#
# COMPACT_ATOMS: atom_id res chain seq x y z
N MET A 1 -8.59 0.87 -1.98
CA MET A 1 -9.38 1.72 -2.92
C MET A 1 -9.73 0.86 -4.13
N GLU A 2 -11.02 0.62 -4.43
CA GLU A 2 -11.37 -0.20 -5.60
C GLU A 2 -11.47 0.67 -6.86
N ILE A 3 -10.74 0.30 -7.91
CA ILE A 3 -10.77 0.96 -9.22
C ILE A 3 -11.55 0.12 -10.22
N THR A 4 -12.17 0.77 -11.19
CA THR A 4 -12.89 0.04 -12.25
C THR A 4 -11.90 -0.64 -13.20
N PRO A 5 -12.31 -1.70 -13.92
CA PRO A 5 -11.49 -2.31 -14.97
C PRO A 5 -10.96 -1.31 -16.00
N GLU A 6 -11.76 -0.30 -16.36
CA GLU A 6 -11.34 0.75 -17.30
C GLU A 6 -10.22 1.61 -16.72
N LYS A 7 -10.30 1.97 -15.43
CA LYS A 7 -9.25 2.76 -14.78
C LYS A 7 -7.98 1.95 -14.57
N ALA A 8 -8.10 0.65 -14.24
CA ALA A 8 -6.95 -0.25 -14.17
C ALA A 8 -6.24 -0.37 -15.53
N ALA A 9 -7.00 -0.50 -16.61
CA ALA A 9 -6.46 -0.53 -17.98
C ALA A 9 -5.78 0.79 -18.37
N GLU A 10 -6.34 1.94 -17.98
CA GLU A 10 -5.72 3.26 -18.18
C GLU A 10 -4.38 3.37 -17.43
N TYR A 11 -4.33 2.94 -16.16
CA TYR A 11 -3.09 2.94 -15.38
C TYR A 11 -2.03 2.00 -15.96
N GLU A 12 -2.44 0.87 -16.51
CA GLU A 12 -1.54 -0.06 -17.19
C GLU A 12 -0.99 0.53 -18.51
N GLU A 13 -1.82 1.22 -19.29
CA GLU A 13 -1.36 1.92 -20.49
C GLU A 13 -0.33 3.00 -20.13
N ARG A 14 -0.58 3.79 -19.08
CA ARG A 14 0.35 4.81 -18.60
C ARG A 14 1.69 4.22 -18.13
N LEU A 15 1.67 3.08 -17.44
CA LEU A 15 2.90 2.38 -17.05
C LEU A 15 3.71 1.97 -18.28
N ARG A 16 3.06 1.33 -19.26
CA ARG A 16 3.72 0.88 -20.49
C ARG A 16 4.36 2.05 -21.25
N ASP A 17 3.64 3.16 -21.39
CA ASP A 17 4.14 4.35 -22.08
C ASP A 17 5.33 4.98 -21.34
N ALA A 18 5.27 5.05 -20.01
CA ALA A 18 6.35 5.56 -19.20
C ALA A 18 7.62 4.69 -19.31
N LEU A 19 7.48 3.37 -19.21
CA LEU A 19 8.61 2.44 -19.36
C LEU A 19 9.21 2.46 -20.78
N ALA A 20 8.39 2.59 -21.81
CA ALA A 20 8.85 2.72 -23.19
C ALA A 20 9.64 4.02 -23.44
N ALA A 21 9.40 5.07 -22.67
CA ALA A 21 10.16 6.31 -22.75
C ALA A 21 11.53 6.22 -22.04
N GLU A 22 11.70 5.28 -21.11
CA GLU A 22 12.83 5.17 -20.18
C GLU A 22 13.79 4.02 -20.57
N HIS A 23 14.06 3.83 -21.87
CA HIS A 23 14.78 2.70 -22.50
C HIS A 23 16.13 2.25 -21.86
N ASP A 24 16.68 2.97 -20.88
CA ASP A 24 17.95 2.68 -20.18
C ASP A 24 17.88 2.78 -18.63
N ARG A 25 16.70 2.84 -18.00
CA ARG A 25 16.62 2.85 -16.52
C ARG A 25 16.87 1.45 -15.94
N GLU A 26 17.96 1.33 -15.18
CA GLU A 26 18.28 0.11 -14.43
C GLU A 26 17.25 -0.08 -13.30
N ILE A 27 16.66 -1.28 -13.23
CA ILE A 27 15.84 -1.67 -12.08
C ILE A 27 16.78 -1.80 -10.88
N VAL A 28 16.61 -0.90 -9.90
CA VAL A 28 17.46 -0.88 -8.71
C VAL A 28 17.13 -2.10 -7.84
N GLU A 29 18.12 -2.98 -7.64
CA GLU A 29 17.95 -4.23 -6.86
C GLU A 29 17.50 -4.00 -5.41
N GLN A 30 17.82 -2.85 -4.81
CA GLN A 30 17.33 -2.45 -3.49
C GLN A 30 17.05 -0.94 -3.40
N THR A 31 15.85 -0.59 -2.95
CA THR A 31 15.40 0.80 -2.82
C THR A 31 15.06 1.11 -1.37
N THR A 32 15.74 2.10 -0.79
CA THR A 32 15.37 2.64 0.54
C THR A 32 14.44 3.83 0.35
N VAL A 33 13.22 3.70 0.86
CA VAL A 33 12.13 4.70 0.79
C VAL A 33 12.12 5.48 2.12
N PRO A 34 12.36 6.80 2.11
CA PRO A 34 12.15 7.62 3.29
C PRO A 34 10.66 7.70 3.63
N VAL A 35 10.34 7.51 4.91
CA VAL A 35 8.96 7.52 5.43
C VAL A 35 8.77 8.70 6.36
N ALA A 36 7.87 9.62 5.99
CA ALA A 36 7.40 10.70 6.86
C ALA A 36 6.04 10.29 7.46
N VAL A 37 5.95 10.26 8.79
CA VAL A 37 4.72 9.89 9.49
C VAL A 37 4.06 11.11 10.11
N HIS A 38 2.81 11.36 9.74
CA HIS A 38 2.00 12.48 10.18
C HIS A 38 0.91 11.99 11.14
N VAL A 39 1.17 12.11 12.43
CA VAL A 39 0.22 11.74 13.49
C VAL A 39 -0.80 12.85 13.68
N ILE A 40 -2.05 12.58 13.34
CA ILE A 40 -3.18 13.47 13.60
C ILE A 40 -3.97 12.87 14.76
N SER A 41 -4.23 13.68 15.79
CA SER A 41 -4.85 13.24 17.04
C SER A 41 -5.93 14.20 17.51
N ALA A 42 -6.85 13.71 18.32
CA ALA A 42 -7.83 14.51 19.04
C ALA A 42 -7.22 15.13 20.31
N GLU A 43 -7.84 16.21 20.80
CA GLU A 43 -7.42 16.89 22.04
C GLU A 43 -7.49 15.98 23.28
N ASP A 44 -8.33 14.94 23.24
CA ASP A 44 -8.48 13.95 24.32
C ASP A 44 -7.44 12.82 24.29
N GLY A 45 -6.48 12.87 23.34
CA GLY A 45 -5.40 11.91 23.19
C GLY A 45 -5.71 10.71 22.29
N ARG A 46 -6.95 10.54 21.79
CA ARG A 46 -7.21 9.56 20.73
C ARG A 46 -6.40 9.91 19.49
N GLY A 47 -5.85 8.92 18.80
CA GLY A 47 -4.98 9.18 17.64
C GLY A 47 -3.52 9.45 17.97
N ASP A 48 -3.16 9.75 19.22
CA ASP A 48 -1.77 10.05 19.61
C ASP A 48 -0.93 8.76 19.72
N VAL A 49 -0.65 8.14 18.57
CA VAL A 49 0.13 6.91 18.50
C VAL A 49 1.57 7.18 18.93
N THR A 50 2.13 6.33 19.80
CA THR A 50 3.49 6.48 20.32
C THR A 50 4.54 6.27 19.23
N ASP A 51 5.73 6.87 19.39
CA ASP A 51 6.88 6.62 18.49
C ASP A 51 7.23 5.13 18.39
N GLN A 52 7.05 4.36 19.47
CA GLN A 52 7.24 2.91 19.46
C GLN A 52 6.32 2.22 18.44
N ARG A 53 5.01 2.47 18.48
CA ARG A 53 4.04 1.91 17.52
C ARG A 53 4.30 2.36 16.08
N ILE A 54 4.82 3.58 15.89
CA ILE A 54 5.25 4.07 14.57
C ILE A 54 6.44 3.25 14.08
N GLN A 55 7.45 3.04 14.92
CA GLN A 55 8.60 2.21 14.57
C GLN A 55 8.20 0.76 14.32
N GLU A 56 7.32 0.18 15.14
CA GLU A 56 6.78 -1.16 14.94
C GLU A 56 6.05 -1.28 13.58
N GLN A 57 5.32 -0.24 13.15
CA GLN A 57 4.70 -0.24 11.82
C GLN A 57 5.75 -0.23 10.70
N VAL A 58 6.83 0.54 10.84
CA VAL A 58 7.96 0.56 9.88
C VAL A 58 8.68 -0.79 9.86
N ASP A 59 8.84 -1.44 11.02
CA ASP A 59 9.42 -2.77 11.13
C ASP A 59 8.53 -3.83 10.46
N VAL A 60 7.20 -3.71 10.60
CA VAL A 60 6.23 -4.56 9.88
C VAL A 60 6.34 -4.38 8.37
N LEU A 61 6.47 -3.14 7.87
CA LEU A 61 6.70 -2.88 6.46
C LEU A 61 7.99 -3.56 5.99
N ASN A 62 9.12 -3.33 6.67
CA ASN A 62 10.38 -3.95 6.27
C ASN A 62 10.31 -5.48 6.28
N LYS A 63 9.68 -6.08 7.30
CA LYS A 63 9.50 -7.53 7.40
C LYS A 63 8.59 -8.09 6.30
N ALA A 64 7.51 -7.38 5.93
CA ALA A 64 6.64 -7.80 4.84
C ALA A 64 7.33 -7.72 3.48
N TYR A 65 8.02 -6.62 3.21
CA TYR A 65 8.67 -6.36 1.93
C TYR A 65 9.99 -7.11 1.74
N GLU A 66 10.61 -7.65 2.80
CA GLU A 66 11.70 -8.62 2.70
C GLU A 66 11.22 -10.09 2.58
N GLY A 67 9.90 -10.32 2.57
CA GLY A 67 9.30 -11.66 2.52
C GLY A 67 9.30 -12.43 3.85
N GLY A 68 9.57 -11.75 4.97
CA GLY A 68 9.78 -12.35 6.29
C GLY A 68 8.53 -12.88 7.01
N TYR A 69 7.33 -12.71 6.43
CA TYR A 69 6.09 -13.32 6.92
C TYR A 69 5.67 -14.58 6.16
N ALA A 70 6.32 -14.89 5.03
CA ALA A 70 5.97 -16.07 4.25
C ALA A 70 6.22 -17.36 5.05
N LEU A 71 5.35 -18.35 4.84
CA LEU A 71 5.40 -19.65 5.51
C LEU A 71 6.11 -20.71 4.64
N GLY A 72 6.34 -20.40 3.36
CA GLY A 72 7.03 -21.22 2.39
C GLY A 72 7.75 -20.39 1.33
N SER A 73 7.71 -20.87 0.09
CA SER A 73 8.41 -20.25 -1.05
C SER A 73 7.56 -19.21 -1.79
N GLU A 74 6.36 -18.90 -1.28
CA GLU A 74 5.43 -17.93 -1.89
C GLU A 74 5.86 -16.48 -1.68
N GLY A 75 6.68 -16.19 -0.66
CA GLY A 75 7.21 -14.85 -0.41
C GLY A 75 8.48 -14.54 -1.17
N THR A 76 8.53 -13.34 -1.73
CA THR A 76 9.70 -12.79 -2.41
C THR A 76 10.21 -11.56 -1.67
N ASP A 77 11.54 -11.38 -1.61
CA ASP A 77 12.12 -10.10 -1.20
C ASP A 77 11.89 -9.09 -2.33
N THR A 78 11.11 -8.07 -2.03
CA THR A 78 10.69 -7.06 -3.01
C THR A 78 11.79 -6.06 -3.36
N GLY A 79 12.90 -6.05 -2.60
CA GLY A 79 13.96 -5.04 -2.71
C GLY A 79 13.63 -3.68 -2.06
N PHE A 80 12.39 -3.42 -1.68
CA PHE A 80 12.02 -2.18 -0.98
C PHE A 80 12.33 -2.27 0.52
N ARG A 81 12.90 -1.21 1.07
CA ARG A 81 13.14 -1.01 2.50
C ARG A 81 12.65 0.38 2.90
N PHE A 82 12.19 0.51 4.13
CA PHE A 82 11.54 1.72 4.62
C PHE A 82 12.33 2.27 5.81
N GLU A 83 12.70 3.55 5.73
CA GLU A 83 13.45 4.24 6.79
C GLU A 83 12.62 5.42 7.29
N LEU A 84 12.29 5.42 8.59
CA LEU A 84 11.58 6.53 9.22
C LEU A 84 12.46 7.79 9.17
N SER A 85 12.04 8.79 8.39
CA SER A 85 12.79 10.02 8.20
C SER A 85 12.29 11.16 9.08
N ASP A 86 10.99 11.23 9.34
CA ASP A 86 10.39 12.29 10.18
C ASP A 86 9.07 11.85 10.82
N VAL A 87 8.74 12.48 11.95
CA VAL A 87 7.44 12.33 12.62
C VAL A 87 6.89 13.71 12.96
N THR A 88 5.76 14.08 12.36
CA THR A 88 5.02 15.29 12.74
C THR A 88 3.80 14.92 13.57
N ARG A 89 3.48 15.72 14.59
CA ARG A 89 2.31 15.51 15.45
C ARG A 89 1.40 16.74 15.42
N THR A 90 0.13 16.53 15.09
CA THR A 90 -0.90 17.58 15.02
C THR A 90 -2.10 17.19 15.87
N VAL A 91 -2.41 18.00 16.87
CA VAL A 91 -3.63 17.87 17.68
C VAL A 91 -4.70 18.74 17.02
N ASN A 92 -5.69 18.10 16.39
CA ASN A 92 -6.79 18.77 15.70
C ASN A 92 -7.99 17.82 15.54
N ASP A 93 -9.04 18.03 16.34
CA ASP A 93 -10.24 17.19 16.35
C ASP A 93 -10.93 17.10 14.97
N ALA A 94 -10.95 18.20 14.20
CA ALA A 94 -11.61 18.24 12.90
C ALA A 94 -10.86 17.38 11.87
N TRP A 95 -9.52 17.48 11.85
CA TRP A 95 -8.68 16.68 10.97
C TRP A 95 -8.67 15.21 11.39
N PHE A 96 -8.66 14.94 12.70
CA PHE A 96 -8.68 13.59 13.23
C PHE A 96 -9.99 12.86 12.92
N SER A 97 -11.14 13.54 13.03
CA SER A 97 -12.46 12.92 12.83
C SER A 97 -12.94 12.88 11.39
N ASP A 98 -12.41 13.74 10.51
CA ASP A 98 -12.83 13.86 9.11
C ASP A 98 -11.66 14.31 8.22
N PHE A 99 -10.68 13.40 8.05
CA PHE A 99 -9.50 13.67 7.22
C PHE A 99 -9.89 14.08 5.80
N ASP A 100 -10.84 13.37 5.17
CA ASP A 100 -11.19 13.58 3.76
C ASP A 100 -11.72 14.98 3.46
N ARG A 101 -12.48 15.56 4.40
CA ARG A 101 -12.96 16.93 4.30
C ARG A 101 -11.85 17.96 4.37
N HIS A 102 -10.74 17.63 5.04
CA HIS A 102 -9.62 18.52 5.32
C HIS A 102 -8.33 18.14 4.56
N ARG A 103 -8.37 17.11 3.71
CA ARG A 103 -7.20 16.48 3.09
C ARG A 103 -6.30 17.47 2.34
N ASP A 104 -6.88 18.45 1.64
CA ASP A 104 -6.10 19.40 0.85
C ASP A 104 -5.29 20.32 1.77
N THR A 105 -5.88 20.79 2.88
CA THR A 105 -5.18 21.57 3.90
C THR A 105 -4.13 20.73 4.61
N ILE A 106 -4.51 19.54 5.09
CA ILE A 106 -3.61 18.62 5.80
C ILE A 106 -2.37 18.33 4.97
N ARG A 107 -2.54 17.93 3.71
CA ARG A 107 -1.43 17.58 2.83
C ARG A 107 -0.61 18.80 2.44
N SER A 108 -1.23 19.96 2.21
CA SER A 108 -0.49 21.20 1.93
C SER A 108 0.42 21.65 3.09
N GLU A 109 0.05 21.32 4.32
CA GLU A 109 0.80 21.71 5.52
C GLU A 109 1.84 20.67 5.93
N LEU A 110 1.52 19.38 5.77
CA LEU A 110 2.31 18.30 6.38
C LEU A 110 3.17 17.51 5.39
N ARG A 111 2.75 17.38 4.12
CA ARG A 111 3.44 16.53 3.13
C ARG A 111 4.91 16.94 2.99
N GLN A 112 5.79 15.95 2.95
CA GLN A 112 7.24 16.13 2.82
C GLN A 112 7.79 15.41 1.58
N GLY A 113 8.90 15.94 1.07
CA GLY A 113 9.67 15.29 0.01
C GLY A 113 9.00 15.26 -1.37
N GLY A 114 9.59 14.46 -2.26
CA GLY A 114 9.17 14.27 -3.64
C GLY A 114 8.43 12.95 -3.86
N PRO A 115 8.34 12.47 -5.12
CA PRO A 115 7.69 11.21 -5.46
C PRO A 115 8.32 9.99 -4.77
N GLU A 116 9.59 10.09 -4.36
CA GLU A 116 10.34 9.05 -3.66
C GLU A 116 10.02 8.94 -2.16
N THR A 117 9.30 9.91 -1.58
CA THR A 117 9.03 9.96 -0.14
C THR A 117 7.63 9.45 0.18
N LEU A 118 7.55 8.39 1.00
CA LEU A 118 6.29 7.86 1.47
C LEU A 118 5.76 8.71 2.63
N ASN A 119 4.66 9.42 2.39
CA ASN A 119 3.95 10.17 3.42
C ASN A 119 2.80 9.32 3.98
N VAL A 120 2.85 9.02 5.28
CA VAL A 120 1.84 8.21 5.98
C VAL A 120 1.10 9.08 6.99
N TYR A 121 -0.21 9.21 6.84
CA TYR A 121 -1.06 9.98 7.75
C TYR A 121 -1.87 9.04 8.64
N THR A 122 -1.78 9.19 9.96
CA THR A 122 -2.62 8.42 10.90
C THR A 122 -3.78 9.28 11.39
N THR A 123 -5.00 8.76 11.30
CA THR A 123 -6.22 9.50 11.68
C THR A 123 -7.32 8.57 12.17
N GLN A 124 -8.52 9.09 12.49
CA GLN A 124 -9.70 8.27 12.68
C GLN A 124 -10.37 8.01 11.33
N LEU A 125 -10.50 6.73 10.95
CA LEU A 125 -11.34 6.32 9.84
C LEU A 125 -12.54 5.53 10.38
N GLY A 126 -13.65 5.57 9.63
CA GLY A 126 -14.88 4.87 10.00
C GLY A 126 -14.69 3.35 10.12
N SER A 127 -15.68 2.66 10.68
CA SER A 127 -15.59 1.20 10.94
C SER A 127 -15.42 0.35 9.68
N GLY A 128 -15.79 0.87 8.50
CA GLY A 128 -15.67 0.17 7.21
C GLY A 128 -14.46 0.56 6.37
N LEU A 129 -13.56 1.41 6.87
CA LEU A 129 -12.36 1.83 6.15
C LEU A 129 -11.14 1.77 7.07
N LEU A 130 -10.12 1.01 6.65
CA LEU A 130 -8.88 0.81 7.44
C LEU A 130 -7.75 1.71 6.94
N GLY A 131 -7.72 1.97 5.65
CA GLY A 131 -6.79 2.88 5.01
C GLY A 131 -7.18 3.15 3.57
N TYR A 132 -6.41 4.03 2.93
CA TYR A 132 -6.42 4.22 1.49
C TYR A 132 -5.10 4.86 1.04
N SER A 133 -4.81 4.72 -0.24
CA SER A 133 -3.58 5.22 -0.87
C SER A 133 -3.86 5.87 -2.22
N THR A 134 -2.95 6.73 -2.67
CA THR A 134 -2.87 7.17 -4.07
C THR A 134 -2.07 6.17 -4.90
N PHE A 135 -2.42 6.05 -6.18
CA PHE A 135 -1.61 5.29 -7.13
C PHE A 135 -0.44 6.14 -7.67
N PRO A 136 0.72 5.54 -7.98
CA PRO A 136 1.90 6.26 -8.47
C PRO A 136 1.65 7.00 -9.78
N GLN A 137 0.76 6.49 -10.64
CA GLN A 137 0.36 7.14 -11.89
C GLN A 137 -0.22 8.54 -11.66
N ASP A 138 -0.94 8.77 -10.57
CA ASP A 138 -1.61 10.06 -10.32
C ASP A 138 -0.64 11.15 -9.85
N TYR A 139 0.58 10.78 -9.44
CA TYR A 139 1.54 11.70 -8.85
C TYR A 139 1.83 12.92 -9.73
N ALA A 140 2.02 12.72 -11.04
CA ALA A 140 2.36 13.81 -11.96
C ALA A 140 1.25 14.88 -12.08
N GLU A 141 -0.01 14.48 -11.88
CA GLU A 141 -1.17 15.35 -12.00
C GLU A 141 -1.54 16.00 -10.67
N ALA A 142 -1.35 15.28 -9.56
CA ALA A 142 -1.71 15.72 -8.22
C ALA A 142 -0.63 15.34 -7.19
N PRO A 143 0.59 15.91 -7.27
CA PRO A 143 1.70 15.53 -6.40
C PRO A 143 1.40 15.80 -4.92
N ASP A 144 0.64 16.87 -4.65
CA ASP A 144 0.23 17.26 -3.29
C ASP A 144 -0.83 16.31 -2.72
N ALA A 145 -1.48 15.48 -3.53
CA ALA A 145 -2.42 14.48 -3.07
C ALA A 145 -1.75 13.15 -2.67
N ASP A 146 -0.47 12.96 -2.98
CA ASP A 146 0.19 11.66 -2.81
C ASP A 146 0.38 11.26 -1.34
N GLY A 147 0.18 9.98 -1.07
CA GLY A 147 0.48 9.35 0.22
C GLY A 147 -0.54 8.32 0.65
N VAL A 148 -0.28 7.75 1.83
CA VAL A 148 -1.08 6.70 2.45
C VAL A 148 -1.77 7.27 3.70
N VAL A 149 -3.06 7.00 3.84
CA VAL A 149 -3.83 7.32 5.06
C VAL A 149 -4.23 6.03 5.73
N ILE A 150 -3.94 5.89 7.01
CA ILE A 150 -4.27 4.69 7.81
C ILE A 150 -5.03 5.08 9.07
N ALA A 151 -5.98 4.21 9.45
CA ALA A 151 -6.66 4.33 10.72
C ALA A 151 -5.66 4.10 11.87
N HIS A 152 -5.57 5.02 12.81
CA HIS A 152 -4.60 4.96 13.92
C HIS A 152 -4.68 3.67 14.77
N ASP A 153 -5.83 3.00 14.77
CA ASP A 153 -6.15 1.82 15.54
C ASP A 153 -5.80 0.52 14.81
N THR A 154 -5.27 0.58 13.58
CA THR A 154 -4.76 -0.56 12.82
C THR A 154 -3.24 -0.73 12.88
N LEU A 155 -2.50 0.29 13.34
CA LEU A 155 -1.08 0.15 13.64
C LEU A 155 -0.85 -0.97 14.66
N PRO A 156 0.31 -1.64 14.65
CA PRO A 156 0.66 -2.69 15.59
C PRO A 156 0.25 -2.39 17.03
N GLY A 157 -0.41 -3.35 17.67
CA GLY A 157 -0.92 -3.22 19.04
C GLY A 157 -2.13 -2.28 19.18
N GLY A 158 -2.75 -1.86 18.07
CA GLY A 158 -3.96 -1.06 18.03
C GLY A 158 -5.22 -1.82 18.48
N THR A 159 -6.35 -1.11 18.49
CA THR A 159 -7.62 -1.63 19.01
C THR A 159 -8.58 -2.17 17.94
N ARG A 160 -8.22 -2.08 16.64
CA ARG A 160 -9.04 -2.64 15.56
C ARG A 160 -8.84 -4.16 15.51
N ASP A 161 -9.79 -4.90 16.08
CA ASP A 161 -9.76 -6.37 16.12
C ASP A 161 -9.46 -6.94 14.72
N ARG A 162 -8.51 -7.90 14.66
CA ARG A 162 -8.02 -8.60 13.45
C ARG A 162 -7.23 -7.77 12.43
N PHE A 163 -7.15 -6.46 12.62
CA PHE A 163 -6.46 -5.54 11.70
C PHE A 163 -5.47 -4.65 12.44
N ASN A 164 -4.83 -5.18 13.49
CA ASN A 164 -3.96 -4.45 14.41
C ASN A 164 -2.54 -5.04 14.47
N GLU A 165 -2.11 -5.75 13.42
CA GLU A 165 -0.74 -6.25 13.25
C GLU A 165 0.06 -5.40 12.25
N GLY A 166 -0.57 -4.39 11.64
CA GLY A 166 0.06 -3.43 10.74
C GLY A 166 0.00 -3.79 9.25
N HIS A 167 -0.76 -4.82 8.87
CA HIS A 167 -0.87 -5.22 7.47
C HIS A 167 -1.81 -4.32 6.65
N THR A 168 -2.68 -3.52 7.29
CA THR A 168 -3.31 -2.38 6.63
C THR A 168 -2.26 -1.45 6.02
N GLY A 169 -1.21 -1.08 6.77
CA GLY A 169 -0.13 -0.25 6.25
C GLY A 169 0.64 -0.93 5.11
N THR A 170 0.87 -2.25 5.23
CA THR A 170 1.51 -3.05 4.16
C THR A 170 0.71 -3.02 2.86
N HIS A 171 -0.61 -3.23 2.96
CA HIS A 171 -1.54 -3.22 1.84
C HIS A 171 -1.57 -1.85 1.12
N GLU A 172 -1.73 -0.77 1.87
CA GLU A 172 -1.84 0.58 1.30
C GLU A 172 -0.52 1.05 0.66
N VAL A 173 0.62 0.63 1.19
CA VAL A 173 1.92 0.90 0.56
C VAL A 173 2.08 0.05 -0.72
N GLY A 174 1.48 -1.14 -0.80
CA GLY A 174 1.39 -1.93 -2.04
C GLY A 174 0.69 -1.15 -3.15
N HIS A 175 -0.44 -0.50 -2.84
CA HIS A 175 -1.10 0.43 -3.76
C HIS A 175 -0.24 1.65 -4.13
N TRP A 176 0.46 2.23 -3.16
CA TRP A 176 1.35 3.37 -3.39
C TRP A 176 2.50 3.04 -4.36
N LEU A 177 2.88 1.76 -4.39
CA LEU A 177 3.85 1.15 -5.32
C LEU A 177 3.20 0.52 -6.57
N GLY A 178 1.89 0.70 -6.80
CA GLY A 178 1.23 0.33 -8.06
C GLY A 178 0.59 -1.05 -8.13
N LEU A 179 0.47 -1.76 -7.00
CA LEU A 179 -0.26 -3.03 -6.95
C LEU A 179 -1.77 -2.79 -6.88
N PHE A 180 -2.54 -3.57 -7.63
CA PHE A 180 -3.98 -3.64 -7.49
C PHE A 180 -4.36 -4.72 -6.47
N HIS A 181 -5.64 -4.73 -6.07
CA HIS A 181 -6.13 -5.86 -5.28
C HIS A 181 -6.10 -7.15 -6.09
N THR A 182 -5.90 -8.29 -5.44
CA THR A 182 -5.86 -9.60 -6.10
C THR A 182 -7.13 -9.98 -6.86
N PHE A 183 -8.27 -9.44 -6.42
CA PHE A 183 -9.58 -9.65 -7.03
C PHE A 183 -9.93 -8.59 -8.11
N GLN A 184 -8.98 -7.74 -8.50
CA GLN A 184 -9.17 -6.80 -9.60
C GLN A 184 -9.54 -7.58 -10.88
N ASN A 185 -10.55 -7.10 -11.60
CA ASN A 185 -11.12 -7.75 -12.78
C ASN A 185 -11.77 -9.13 -12.54
N GLY A 186 -11.83 -9.62 -11.30
CA GLY A 186 -12.49 -10.88 -10.95
C GLY A 186 -11.88 -12.08 -11.67
N CYS A 187 -12.71 -13.06 -12.07
CA CYS A 187 -12.28 -14.21 -12.88
C CYS A 187 -12.04 -13.89 -14.36
N GLN A 188 -11.57 -12.69 -14.71
CA GLN A 188 -11.34 -12.27 -16.09
C GLN A 188 -9.92 -11.74 -16.27
N SER A 189 -9.27 -12.17 -17.36
CA SER A 189 -7.99 -11.60 -17.79
C SER A 189 -8.12 -10.09 -18.01
N PRO A 190 -7.13 -9.29 -17.59
CA PRO A 190 -5.81 -9.69 -17.07
C PRO A 190 -5.71 -9.77 -15.53
N GLY A 191 -6.82 -9.89 -14.80
CA GLY A 191 -6.80 -9.98 -13.34
C GLY A 191 -6.29 -8.68 -12.72
N ASP A 192 -5.39 -8.77 -11.76
CA ASP A 192 -4.70 -7.62 -11.15
C ASP A 192 -3.46 -7.16 -11.93
N TYR A 193 -3.29 -7.62 -13.18
CA TYR A 193 -2.14 -7.35 -14.05
C TYR A 193 -0.82 -7.91 -13.50
N VAL A 194 -0.90 -8.96 -12.70
CA VAL A 194 0.22 -9.76 -12.26
C VAL A 194 -0.04 -11.22 -12.69
N ASP A 195 0.90 -11.83 -13.41
CA ASP A 195 0.65 -13.16 -14.02
C ASP A 195 0.69 -14.32 -13.01
N ASP A 196 1.39 -14.15 -11.89
CA ASP A 196 1.60 -15.18 -10.86
C ASP A 196 0.63 -15.07 -9.66
N THR A 197 -0.30 -14.13 -9.69
CA THR A 197 -1.44 -14.02 -8.78
C THR A 197 -2.64 -14.78 -9.37
N PRO A 198 -3.13 -15.85 -8.71
CA PRO A 198 -4.34 -16.52 -9.14
C PRO A 198 -5.55 -15.58 -9.18
N TYR A 199 -6.44 -15.80 -10.15
CA TYR A 199 -7.67 -15.05 -10.27
C TYR A 199 -8.61 -15.32 -9.08
N GLU A 200 -9.23 -14.25 -8.58
CA GLU A 200 -10.20 -14.30 -7.50
C GLU A 200 -11.38 -13.40 -7.86
N ARG A 201 -12.60 -13.90 -7.67
CA ARG A 201 -13.83 -13.18 -8.06
C ARG A 201 -14.11 -11.97 -7.17
N GLU A 202 -13.88 -12.13 -5.87
CA GLU A 202 -14.13 -11.10 -4.87
C GLU A 202 -13.20 -11.28 -3.67
N ALA A 203 -12.94 -10.19 -2.95
CA ALA A 203 -12.08 -10.19 -1.77
C ALA A 203 -12.44 -11.29 -0.76
N ALA A 204 -11.42 -11.90 -0.17
CA ALA A 204 -11.60 -12.78 0.97
C ALA A 204 -11.90 -11.97 2.24
N ALA A 205 -12.53 -12.62 3.21
CA ALA A 205 -12.74 -12.08 4.55
C ALA A 205 -12.43 -13.17 5.58
N GLY A 206 -11.78 -12.81 6.69
CA GLY A 206 -11.24 -13.80 7.61
C GLY A 206 -10.01 -14.49 7.03
N CYS A 207 -9.78 -15.73 7.46
CA CYS A 207 -8.69 -16.59 6.97
C CYS A 207 -9.22 -17.91 6.40
N PRO A 208 -10.01 -17.88 5.30
CA PRO A 208 -10.54 -19.09 4.69
C PRO A 208 -9.44 -19.95 4.05
N GLU A 209 -9.43 -21.25 4.35
CA GLU A 209 -8.53 -22.22 3.71
C GLU A 209 -9.18 -22.82 2.46
N GLY A 210 -8.40 -23.01 1.39
CA GLY A 210 -8.84 -23.75 0.19
C GLY A 210 -9.94 -23.07 -0.62
N ARG A 211 -10.10 -21.74 -0.50
CA ARG A 211 -11.10 -20.98 -1.25
C ARG A 211 -10.72 -20.93 -2.73
N ASP A 212 -11.70 -21.19 -3.59
CA ASP A 212 -11.58 -21.16 -5.04
C ASP A 212 -12.87 -20.61 -5.64
N SER A 213 -12.84 -19.31 -5.93
CA SER A 213 -13.96 -18.58 -6.52
C SER A 213 -13.94 -18.61 -8.05
N CYS A 214 -12.83 -19.05 -8.66
CA CYS A 214 -12.60 -19.11 -10.10
C CYS A 214 -12.16 -20.52 -10.54
N PRO A 215 -12.96 -21.59 -10.32
CA PRO A 215 -12.52 -22.99 -10.43
C PRO A 215 -12.18 -23.47 -11.84
N GLU A 216 -12.54 -22.68 -12.87
CA GLU A 216 -12.20 -22.96 -14.26
C GLU A 216 -10.85 -22.31 -14.66
N LEU A 217 -10.22 -21.57 -13.74
CA LEU A 217 -8.91 -20.92 -13.90
C LEU A 217 -7.87 -21.58 -12.95
N PRO A 218 -6.57 -21.49 -13.25
CA PRO A 218 -5.54 -22.10 -12.41
C PRO A 218 -5.39 -21.39 -11.04
N GLY A 219 -5.17 -22.19 -10.00
CA GLY A 219 -4.82 -21.70 -8.66
C GLY A 219 -6.01 -21.66 -7.69
N LEU A 220 -5.72 -21.38 -6.43
CA LEU A 220 -6.71 -21.06 -5.40
C LEU A 220 -6.74 -19.55 -5.21
N ASP A 221 -7.82 -19.00 -4.65
CA ASP A 221 -7.90 -17.59 -4.29
C ASP A 221 -6.67 -17.20 -3.43
N PRO A 222 -5.97 -16.10 -3.71
CA PRO A 222 -4.76 -15.67 -3.01
C PRO A 222 -5.09 -15.01 -1.67
N VAL A 223 -5.77 -15.76 -0.79
CA VAL A 223 -6.27 -15.31 0.52
C VAL A 223 -5.14 -14.77 1.41
N THR A 224 -3.94 -15.34 1.33
CA THR A 224 -2.81 -14.97 2.18
C THR A 224 -1.92 -13.88 1.57
N ASN A 225 -2.30 -13.31 0.42
CA ASN A 225 -1.56 -12.22 -0.22
C ASN A 225 -1.86 -10.88 0.48
N PHE A 226 -0.87 -10.01 0.63
CA PHE A 226 -1.06 -8.69 1.26
C PHE A 226 -2.04 -7.79 0.53
N MET A 227 -2.32 -8.03 -0.77
CA MET A 227 -3.27 -7.24 -1.57
C MET A 227 -4.72 -7.78 -1.52
N ASN A 228 -5.02 -8.74 -0.64
CA ASN A 228 -6.37 -9.20 -0.33
C ASN A 228 -6.98 -8.42 0.86
N TYR A 229 -8.24 -8.69 1.23
CA TYR A 229 -8.93 -8.11 2.41
C TYR A 229 -9.07 -9.10 3.58
N SER A 230 -8.26 -10.15 3.58
CA SER A 230 -8.17 -11.11 4.68
C SER A 230 -7.78 -10.45 6.00
N ASP A 231 -8.00 -11.14 7.12
CA ASP A 231 -7.54 -10.68 8.43
C ASP A 231 -5.99 -10.62 8.44
N ASP A 232 -5.41 -9.66 9.19
CA ASP A 232 -3.96 -9.45 9.25
C ASP A 232 -3.19 -10.77 9.52
N ALA A 233 -3.71 -11.59 10.44
CA ALA A 233 -3.07 -12.82 10.91
C ALA A 233 -2.82 -13.90 9.84
N CYS A 234 -3.40 -13.78 8.65
CA CYS A 234 -3.16 -14.72 7.55
C CYS A 234 -2.58 -14.09 6.28
N MET A 235 -2.42 -12.76 6.22
CA MET A 235 -1.66 -12.16 5.13
C MET A 235 -0.16 -12.33 5.39
N THR A 236 0.58 -12.80 4.38
CA THR A 236 1.94 -13.30 4.58
C THR A 236 2.95 -12.90 3.51
N HIS A 237 2.50 -12.57 2.29
CA HIS A 237 3.44 -12.38 1.19
C HIS A 237 2.96 -11.46 0.07
N PHE A 238 3.94 -10.96 -0.68
CA PHE A 238 3.81 -10.54 -2.07
C PHE A 238 4.41 -11.63 -2.97
N THR A 239 3.92 -11.72 -4.21
CA THR A 239 4.47 -12.63 -5.23
C THR A 239 5.69 -12.05 -5.93
N GLN A 240 6.35 -12.85 -6.78
CA GLN A 240 7.46 -12.36 -7.58
C GLN A 240 6.97 -11.36 -8.64
N GLY A 241 5.85 -11.63 -9.31
CA GLY A 241 5.26 -10.70 -10.28
C GLY A 241 4.82 -9.38 -9.64
N GLN A 242 4.32 -9.40 -8.40
CA GLN A 242 4.06 -8.17 -7.64
C GLN A 242 5.36 -7.40 -7.35
N THR A 243 6.45 -8.09 -7.04
CA THR A 243 7.77 -7.46 -6.85
C THR A 243 8.23 -6.73 -8.11
N GLU A 244 8.17 -7.39 -9.26
CA GLU A 244 8.55 -6.83 -10.56
C GLU A 244 7.68 -5.61 -10.90
N ARG A 245 6.35 -5.73 -10.71
CA ARG A 245 5.41 -4.63 -10.94
C ARG A 245 5.69 -3.42 -10.05
N MET A 246 6.02 -3.61 -8.76
CA MET A 246 6.39 -2.49 -7.88
C MET A 246 7.66 -1.78 -8.35
N ALA A 247 8.66 -2.55 -8.79
CA ALA A 247 9.90 -2.00 -9.31
C ALA A 247 9.70 -1.20 -10.61
N GLU A 248 8.85 -1.68 -11.50
CA GLU A 248 8.44 -0.97 -12.72
C GLU A 248 7.74 0.36 -12.41
N HIS A 249 6.77 0.38 -11.49
CA HIS A 249 6.10 1.62 -11.08
C HIS A 249 7.06 2.58 -10.40
N TRP A 250 7.99 2.07 -9.60
CA TRP A 250 9.02 2.90 -9.00
C TRP A 250 9.90 3.55 -10.06
N ALA A 251 10.37 2.77 -11.04
CA ALA A 251 11.15 3.28 -12.17
C ALA A 251 10.37 4.29 -13.02
N ALA A 252 9.07 4.07 -13.25
CA ALA A 252 8.26 4.93 -14.10
C ALA A 252 7.82 6.25 -13.43
N PHE A 253 7.48 6.21 -12.14
CA PHE A 253 6.74 7.32 -11.51
C PHE A 253 7.35 7.85 -10.21
N ARG A 254 8.19 7.06 -9.52
CA ARG A 254 8.69 7.39 -8.17
C ARG A 254 10.13 7.88 -8.15
N SER A 255 11.00 7.15 -8.84
CA SER A 255 12.39 7.55 -9.01
C SER A 255 12.43 8.81 -9.86
N GLY A 256 12.73 9.96 -9.23
CA GLY A 256 12.87 11.25 -9.93
C GLY A 256 13.78 11.16 -11.17
N PRO A 257 13.82 12.17 -12.04
CA PRO A 257 14.49 12.10 -13.35
C PRO A 257 15.92 11.55 -13.23
N ALA A 258 16.34 10.74 -14.21
CA ALA A 258 17.63 10.06 -14.18
C ALA A 258 18.71 11.12 -13.96
N ARG A 259 19.54 10.94 -12.92
CA ARG A 259 20.63 11.89 -12.65
C ARG A 259 21.63 11.76 -13.80
N VAL A 260 21.64 12.75 -14.68
CA VAL A 260 22.65 12.93 -15.75
C VAL A 260 23.99 13.31 -15.15
#